data_AF-L8LSE3-F1
#
_entry.id   AF-L8LSE3-F1
#
_cell.length_a   1.000
_cell.length_b   1.000
_cell.length_c   1.000
_cell.angle_alpha   90.00
_cell.angle_beta   90.00
_cell.angle_gamma   90.00
#
_symmetry.space_group_name_H-M   'P 1'
#
loop_
_entity.id
_entity.type
_entity.pdbx_description
1 polymer ?
#
loop_
_entity_poly.entity_id
_entity_poly.type
_entity_poly.pdbx_seq_one_letter_code
_entity_poly.pdbx_strand_id
1 'polypeptide(L)'
;MYYCGFFFFRAVNSKLTLNVILAVITIFTMTIPGMGTESNWYDCSTREVFTEEKRIWCDRLLKLQNATYIVPSSYTENPEYISVTLKNGEYQPNDDGQMFVTLVNERNWLTFGDIDGDGKIDAAVIFGVVPYGTALTTYLSVVLDIDGAAQAITPVALGERIMLNGPIVISNGGVRVSRLTATEVLEEFYSFSDSNLLKLEESP
;
A
#
# COMPACT_ATOMS: atom_id res chain seq x y z
N MET A 1 3.67 55.57 26.18
CA MET A 1 2.46 55.20 26.92
C MET A 1 2.76 53.88 27.62
N TYR A 2 2.93 53.93 28.94
CA TYR A 2 3.37 52.81 29.79
C TYR A 2 2.15 52.09 30.36
N TYR A 3 2.11 50.76 30.32
CA TYR A 3 1.38 49.98 31.33
C TYR A 3 2.20 48.72 31.69
N CYS A 4 2.64 48.69 32.95
CA CYS A 4 3.34 47.60 33.61
C CYS A 4 2.34 46.99 34.61
N GLY A 5 1.97 45.72 34.40
CA GLY A 5 1.02 45.00 35.25
C GLY A 5 1.76 44.12 36.26
N PHE A 6 1.65 44.47 37.54
CA PHE A 6 2.09 43.66 38.68
C PHE A 6 1.09 42.51 38.93
N PHE A 7 1.58 41.28 39.02
CA PHE A 7 0.82 40.15 39.58
C PHE A 7 1.50 39.65 40.86
N PHE A 8 0.75 39.71 41.96
CA PHE A 8 1.07 39.12 43.26
C PHE A 8 0.67 37.64 43.24
N PHE A 9 1.60 36.72 43.48
CA PHE A 9 1.27 35.35 43.88
C PHE A 9 1.60 35.14 45.36
N ARG A 10 0.56 34.76 46.11
CA ARG A 10 0.56 34.46 47.54
C ARG A 10 0.98 33.00 47.71
N ALA A 11 2.10 32.75 48.40
CA ALA A 11 2.54 31.40 48.75
C ALA A 11 1.63 30.81 49.84
N VAL A 12 1.06 29.63 49.58
CA VAL A 12 0.38 28.80 50.60
C VAL A 12 1.22 27.56 50.85
N ASN A 13 1.78 27.48 52.05
CA ASN A 13 2.49 26.33 52.57
C ASN A 13 1.50 25.19 52.84
N SER A 14 1.67 24.06 52.17
CA SER A 14 0.97 22.81 52.48
C SER A 14 1.99 21.68 52.56
N LYS A 15 2.30 21.28 53.80
CA LYS A 15 3.07 20.07 54.11
C LYS A 15 2.20 18.85 53.80
N LEU A 16 2.37 18.26 52.62
CA LEU A 16 1.87 16.94 52.27
C LEU A 16 3.04 15.95 52.32
N THR A 17 3.01 15.08 53.32
CA THR A 17 3.88 13.91 53.43
C THR A 17 3.55 12.94 52.32
N LEU A 18 4.39 12.91 51.29
CA LEU A 18 4.27 12.03 50.15
C LEU A 18 5.01 10.72 50.46
N ASN A 19 4.27 9.64 50.73
CA ASN A 19 4.81 8.29 50.69
C ASN A 19 5.05 7.92 49.22
N VAL A 20 6.30 8.06 48.77
CA VAL A 20 6.74 7.64 47.44
C VAL A 20 6.83 6.11 47.45
N ILE A 21 5.78 5.45 46.97
CA ILE A 21 5.83 4.03 46.61
C ILE A 21 6.57 3.96 45.27
N LEU A 22 7.82 3.52 45.33
CA LEU A 22 8.66 3.27 44.17
C LEU A 22 8.15 2.01 43.46
N ALA A 23 7.18 2.16 42.57
CA ALA A 23 6.78 1.10 41.65
C ALA A 23 7.87 0.94 40.60
N VAL A 24 8.67 -0.11 40.72
CA VAL A 24 9.62 -0.54 39.70
C VAL A 24 8.80 -1.05 38.51
N ILE A 25 8.54 -0.17 37.55
CA ILE A 25 7.93 -0.55 36.27
C ILE A 25 9.05 -1.20 35.45
N THR A 26 9.10 -2.52 35.49
CA THR A 26 9.94 -3.32 34.58
C THR A 26 9.37 -3.16 33.18
N ILE A 27 9.92 -2.23 32.41
CA ILE A 27 9.63 -2.11 30.99
C ILE A 27 10.28 -3.32 30.31
N PHE A 28 9.50 -4.36 30.07
CA PHE A 28 9.89 -5.41 29.12
C PHE A 28 9.93 -4.75 27.75
N THR A 29 11.11 -4.36 27.32
CA THR A 29 11.38 -4.08 25.91
C THR A 29 11.24 -5.41 25.18
N MET A 30 10.07 -5.67 24.60
CA MET A 30 9.96 -6.69 23.56
C MET A 30 10.79 -6.20 22.39
N THR A 31 11.99 -6.76 22.24
CA THR A 31 12.74 -6.71 20.99
C THR A 31 11.89 -7.42 19.95
N ILE A 32 11.15 -6.65 19.15
CA ILE A 32 10.51 -7.17 17.93
C ILE A 32 11.68 -7.51 16.99
N PRO A 33 11.92 -8.80 16.70
CA PRO A 33 13.03 -9.17 15.83
C PRO A 33 12.79 -8.62 14.42
N GLY A 34 13.79 -7.90 13.91
CA GLY A 34 14.06 -7.77 12.49
C GLY A 34 13.04 -7.02 11.65
N MET A 35 13.11 -5.68 11.71
CA MET A 35 12.58 -4.76 10.69
C MET A 35 13.44 -4.82 9.40
N GLY A 36 13.63 -6.03 8.88
CA GLY A 36 14.25 -6.32 7.60
C GLY A 36 13.30 -7.23 6.85
N THR A 37 12.15 -6.70 6.46
CA THR A 37 11.10 -7.47 5.81
C THR A 37 11.55 -7.80 4.40
N GLU A 38 12.13 -8.98 4.21
CA GLU A 38 11.95 -9.67 2.93
C GLU A 38 10.45 -9.62 2.59
N SER A 39 10.13 -9.36 1.33
CA SER A 39 8.75 -9.40 0.86
C SER A 39 8.22 -10.82 1.06
N ASN A 40 7.52 -11.05 2.18
CA ASN A 40 6.92 -12.34 2.54
C ASN A 40 5.73 -12.62 1.62
N TRP A 41 6.02 -13.00 0.37
CA TRP A 41 5.02 -13.54 -0.54
C TRP A 41 4.72 -14.98 -0.16
N TYR A 42 3.44 -15.35 -0.09
CA TYR A 42 3.00 -16.71 0.21
C TYR A 42 2.16 -17.30 -0.91
N ASP A 43 2.36 -18.59 -1.19
CA ASP A 43 1.50 -19.33 -2.10
C ASP A 43 0.24 -19.81 -1.37
N CYS A 44 -0.91 -19.15 -1.61
CA CYS A 44 -2.19 -19.50 -1.00
C CYS A 44 -2.89 -20.72 -1.62
N SER A 45 -2.30 -21.36 -2.64
CA SER A 45 -2.87 -22.53 -3.30
C SER A 45 -2.41 -23.87 -2.71
N THR A 46 -1.40 -23.85 -1.83
CA THR A 46 -0.87 -25.08 -1.23
C THR A 46 -1.86 -25.70 -0.24
N ARG A 47 -1.80 -27.04 -0.09
CA ARG A 47 -2.64 -27.80 0.85
C ARG A 47 -2.02 -27.94 2.25
N GLU A 48 -1.00 -27.14 2.55
CA GLU A 48 -0.33 -27.21 3.85
C GLU A 48 -1.18 -26.55 4.94
N VAL A 49 -0.90 -26.87 6.20
CA VAL A 49 -1.50 -26.14 7.33
C VAL A 49 -0.88 -24.74 7.35
N PHE A 50 -1.71 -23.70 7.20
CA PHE A 50 -1.21 -22.33 7.16
C PHE A 50 -0.75 -21.90 8.56
N THR A 51 0.43 -21.30 8.61
CA THR A 51 0.83 -20.50 9.77
C THR A 51 -0.11 -19.29 9.91
N GLU A 52 -0.13 -18.68 11.11
CA GLU A 52 -0.94 -17.48 11.34
C GLU A 52 -0.60 -16.36 10.35
N GLU A 53 0.69 -16.13 10.14
CA GLU A 53 1.20 -15.12 9.21
C GLU A 53 0.74 -15.37 7.78
N LYS A 54 0.86 -16.62 7.30
CA LYS A 54 0.40 -17.01 5.97
C LYS A 54 -1.11 -16.86 5.81
N ARG A 55 -1.89 -17.21 6.84
CA ARG A 55 -3.35 -17.04 6.83
C ARG A 55 -3.73 -15.57 6.68
N ILE A 56 -3.14 -14.69 7.50
CA ILE A 56 -3.38 -13.25 7.42
C ILE A 56 -3.02 -12.70 6.03
N TRP A 57 -1.88 -13.12 5.47
CA TRP A 57 -1.47 -12.71 4.13
C TRP A 57 -2.48 -13.17 3.07
N CYS A 58 -2.91 -14.43 3.12
CA CYS A 58 -3.88 -14.98 2.17
C CYS A 58 -5.27 -14.33 2.31
N ASP A 59 -5.71 -14.00 3.51
CA ASP A 59 -6.97 -13.29 3.74
C ASP A 59 -6.93 -11.89 3.11
N ARG A 60 -5.78 -11.19 3.20
CA ARG A 60 -5.58 -9.89 2.54
C ARG A 60 -5.57 -10.03 1.02
N LEU A 61 -4.86 -11.02 0.48
CA LEU A 61 -4.88 -11.30 -0.96
C LEU A 61 -6.31 -11.57 -1.45
N LEU A 62 -7.10 -12.36 -0.71
CA LEU A 62 -8.49 -12.64 -1.06
C LEU A 62 -9.35 -11.38 -1.12
N LYS A 63 -9.13 -10.41 -0.20
CA LYS A 63 -9.78 -9.10 -0.27
C LYS A 63 -9.42 -8.37 -1.57
N LEU A 64 -8.13 -8.31 -1.93
CA LEU A 64 -7.67 -7.66 -3.17
C LEU A 64 -8.26 -8.32 -4.42
N GLN A 65 -8.30 -9.66 -4.45
CA GLN A 65 -8.88 -10.44 -5.55
C GLN A 65 -10.38 -10.21 -5.75
N ASN A 66 -11.08 -9.63 -4.78
CA ASN A 66 -12.51 -9.32 -4.85
C ASN A 66 -12.78 -7.81 -4.68
N ALA A 67 -11.75 -6.97 -4.77
CA ALA A 67 -11.87 -5.53 -4.61
C ALA A 67 -12.37 -4.84 -5.89
N THR A 68 -12.76 -3.58 -5.75
CA THR A 68 -13.10 -2.71 -6.89
C THR A 68 -11.91 -1.84 -7.25
N TYR A 69 -11.51 -1.88 -8.51
CA TYR A 69 -10.38 -1.16 -9.08
C TYR A 69 -10.86 -0.07 -10.04
N ILE A 70 -10.09 1.01 -10.10
CA ILE A 70 -10.23 2.06 -11.11
C ILE A 70 -9.29 1.69 -12.26
N VAL A 71 -9.81 1.57 -13.48
CA VAL A 71 -9.03 1.15 -14.66
C VAL A 71 -9.35 2.04 -15.86
N PRO A 72 -8.38 2.31 -16.75
CA PRO A 72 -8.65 3.07 -17.96
C PRO A 72 -9.47 2.24 -18.96
N SER A 73 -10.47 2.86 -19.59
CA SER A 73 -11.32 2.24 -20.61
C SER A 73 -10.65 2.15 -21.97
N SER A 74 -9.58 2.93 -22.21
CA SER A 74 -8.85 2.99 -23.46
C SER A 74 -7.40 3.46 -23.25
N TYR A 75 -6.60 3.49 -24.33
CA TYR A 75 -5.20 3.93 -24.32
C TYR A 75 -5.01 5.33 -24.94
N THR A 76 -6.02 6.18 -24.89
CA THR A 76 -5.90 7.56 -25.37
C THR A 76 -5.03 8.38 -24.42
N GLU A 77 -4.56 9.54 -24.87
CA GLU A 77 -3.77 10.48 -24.03
C GLU A 77 -4.54 10.92 -22.77
N ASN A 78 -5.87 10.94 -22.85
CA ASN A 78 -6.77 11.23 -21.74
C ASN A 78 -7.79 10.08 -21.64
N PRO A 79 -7.43 8.96 -21.01
CA PRO A 79 -8.34 7.83 -20.91
C PRO A 79 -9.47 8.17 -19.95
N GLU A 80 -10.68 7.74 -20.27
CA GLU A 80 -11.75 7.68 -19.29
C GLU A 80 -11.46 6.53 -18.32
N TYR A 81 -11.76 6.73 -17.04
CA TYR A 81 -11.59 5.69 -16.02
C TYR A 81 -12.94 5.12 -15.62
N ILE A 82 -13.00 3.81 -15.45
CA ILE A 82 -14.17 3.08 -14.99
C ILE A 82 -13.84 2.26 -13.74
N SER A 83 -14.86 1.93 -12.95
CA SER A 83 -14.73 1.04 -11.81
C SER A 83 -15.09 -0.39 -12.19
N VAL A 84 -14.21 -1.34 -11.86
CA VAL A 84 -14.41 -2.78 -12.10
C VAL A 84 -14.24 -3.55 -10.81
N THR A 85 -15.18 -4.43 -10.48
CA THR A 85 -15.05 -5.34 -9.32
C THR A 85 -14.49 -6.66 -9.80
N LEU A 86 -13.30 -7.02 -9.30
CA LEU A 86 -12.69 -8.31 -9.59
C LEU A 86 -13.47 -9.44 -8.90
N LYS A 87 -13.39 -10.63 -9.48
CA LYS A 87 -13.82 -11.89 -8.87
C LYS A 87 -12.65 -12.85 -8.95
N ASN A 88 -12.13 -13.26 -7.80
CA ASN A 88 -10.93 -14.11 -7.72
C ASN A 88 -9.73 -13.58 -8.53
N GLY A 89 -9.55 -12.25 -8.56
CA GLY A 89 -8.44 -11.58 -9.22
C GLY A 89 -8.68 -11.23 -10.68
N GLU A 90 -9.86 -11.54 -11.24
CA GLU A 90 -10.14 -11.29 -12.65
C GLU A 90 -11.46 -10.54 -12.86
N TYR A 91 -11.51 -9.75 -13.93
CA TYR A 91 -12.74 -9.17 -14.45
C TYR A 91 -12.81 -9.40 -15.95
N GLN A 92 -13.93 -9.95 -16.38
CA GLN A 92 -14.31 -10.11 -17.78
C GLN A 92 -15.81 -9.80 -17.89
N PRO A 93 -16.22 -8.79 -18.69
CA PRO A 93 -17.63 -8.52 -18.95
C PRO A 93 -18.21 -9.66 -19.80
N ASN A 94 -19.45 -10.03 -19.50
CA ASN A 94 -19.99 -11.34 -19.88
C ASN A 94 -20.16 -11.58 -21.39
N ASP A 95 -20.25 -10.56 -22.26
CA ASP A 95 -20.71 -10.83 -23.64
C ASP A 95 -19.95 -10.09 -24.76
N ASP A 96 -19.28 -8.97 -24.48
CA ASP A 96 -18.68 -8.16 -25.57
C ASP A 96 -17.14 -8.19 -25.61
N GLY A 97 -16.46 -8.85 -24.66
CA GLY A 97 -15.00 -8.96 -24.64
C GLY A 97 -14.24 -7.63 -24.59
N GLN A 98 -14.92 -6.54 -24.20
CA GLN A 98 -14.41 -5.17 -24.32
C GLN A 98 -13.31 -4.82 -23.32
N MET A 99 -13.10 -5.63 -22.29
CA MET A 99 -12.04 -5.39 -21.32
C MET A 99 -11.73 -6.66 -20.55
N PHE A 100 -10.45 -6.94 -20.34
CA PHE A 100 -10.01 -7.94 -19.37
C PHE A 100 -9.11 -7.25 -18.35
N VAL A 101 -9.33 -7.53 -17.07
CA VAL A 101 -8.47 -7.05 -15.98
C VAL A 101 -8.05 -8.23 -15.14
N THR A 102 -6.76 -8.32 -14.83
CA THR A 102 -6.20 -9.40 -14.01
C THR A 102 -5.22 -8.85 -12.97
N LEU A 103 -5.47 -9.17 -11.70
CA LEU A 103 -4.56 -8.91 -10.60
C LEU A 103 -3.45 -9.96 -10.62
N VAL A 104 -2.20 -9.52 -10.74
CA VAL A 104 -1.07 -10.45 -10.83
C VAL A 104 -0.70 -10.96 -9.44
N ASN A 105 -1.01 -12.23 -9.18
CA ASN A 105 -0.63 -12.92 -7.94
C ASN A 105 0.68 -13.71 -8.12
N GLU A 106 1.76 -12.98 -8.41
CA GLU A 106 3.09 -13.54 -8.53
C GLU A 106 4.01 -12.97 -7.45
N ARG A 107 5.08 -13.71 -7.11
CA ARG A 107 6.12 -13.22 -6.22
C ARG A 107 6.65 -11.90 -6.76
N ASN A 108 6.78 -10.89 -5.89
CA ASN A 108 7.24 -9.53 -6.16
C ASN A 108 6.23 -8.57 -6.80
N TRP A 109 5.05 -9.03 -7.27
CA TRP A 109 4.06 -8.19 -7.97
C TRP A 109 3.05 -7.50 -7.05
N LEU A 110 3.09 -7.81 -5.76
CA LEU A 110 2.31 -7.15 -4.74
C LEU A 110 3.09 -7.12 -3.43
N THR A 111 2.79 -6.12 -2.61
CA THR A 111 3.33 -5.99 -1.26
C THR A 111 2.31 -5.32 -0.35
N PHE A 112 2.44 -5.56 0.95
CA PHE A 112 1.56 -5.00 1.98
C PHE A 112 2.37 -4.09 2.90
N GLY A 113 1.78 -2.99 3.33
CA GLY A 113 2.41 -2.03 4.22
C GLY A 113 1.51 -0.82 4.47
N ASP A 114 1.82 -0.04 5.50
CA ASP A 114 1.14 1.22 5.78
C ASP A 114 1.66 2.31 4.83
N ILE A 115 0.84 2.71 3.86
CA ILE A 115 1.21 3.66 2.80
C ILE A 115 0.80 5.08 3.18
N ASP A 116 -0.36 5.27 3.79
CA ASP A 116 -0.87 6.61 4.13
C ASP A 116 -0.56 7.04 5.58
N GLY A 117 0.02 6.15 6.39
CA GLY A 117 0.45 6.42 7.76
C GLY A 117 -0.68 6.38 8.78
N ASP A 118 -1.84 5.78 8.45
CA ASP A 118 -2.98 5.66 9.36
C ASP A 118 -2.84 4.48 10.35
N GLY A 119 -1.78 3.68 10.23
CA GLY A 119 -1.50 2.51 11.05
C GLY A 119 -2.21 1.24 10.62
N LYS A 120 -2.99 1.26 9.54
CA LYS A 120 -3.56 0.07 8.89
C LYS A 120 -2.64 -0.42 7.78
N ILE A 121 -2.94 -1.61 7.29
CA ILE A 121 -2.12 -2.26 6.27
C ILE A 121 -2.79 -2.12 4.92
N ASP A 122 -2.18 -1.30 4.08
CA ASP A 122 -2.54 -1.12 2.68
C ASP A 122 -1.82 -2.13 1.79
N ALA A 123 -2.06 -2.02 0.49
CA ALA A 123 -1.36 -2.79 -0.51
C ALA A 123 -0.88 -1.92 -1.67
N ALA A 124 0.29 -2.26 -2.21
CA ALA A 124 0.72 -1.85 -3.53
C ALA A 124 0.66 -3.07 -4.45
N VAL A 125 -0.07 -2.96 -5.55
CA VAL A 125 -0.39 -4.07 -6.44
C VAL A 125 -0.14 -3.71 -7.89
N ILE A 126 0.27 -4.71 -8.65
CA ILE A 126 0.34 -4.62 -10.10
C ILE A 126 -0.77 -5.48 -10.73
N PHE A 127 -1.46 -4.92 -11.71
CA PHE A 127 -2.48 -5.62 -12.48
C PHE A 127 -2.33 -5.32 -13.97
N GLY A 128 -2.88 -6.22 -14.79
CA GLY A 128 -2.93 -6.11 -16.24
C GLY A 128 -4.30 -5.65 -16.71
N VAL A 129 -4.34 -4.79 -17.73
CA VAL A 129 -5.57 -4.37 -18.42
C VAL A 129 -5.41 -4.61 -19.91
N VAL A 130 -6.42 -5.22 -20.53
CA VAL A 130 -6.55 -5.42 -21.98
C VAL A 130 -7.90 -4.85 -22.42
N PRO A 131 -8.00 -3.58 -22.83
CA PRO A 131 -9.20 -3.00 -23.40
C PRO A 131 -9.36 -3.48 -24.85
N TYR A 132 -10.57 -3.87 -25.23
CA TYR A 132 -11.00 -4.25 -26.57
C TYR A 132 -10.11 -5.30 -27.28
N GLY A 133 -9.53 -6.24 -26.53
CA GLY A 133 -8.69 -7.31 -27.08
C GLY A 133 -7.37 -6.84 -27.69
N THR A 134 -6.91 -5.65 -27.32
CA THR A 134 -5.66 -5.04 -27.81
C THR A 134 -4.43 -5.56 -27.03
N ALA A 135 -3.39 -4.74 -26.86
CA ALA A 135 -2.21 -5.09 -26.09
C ALA A 135 -2.51 -5.16 -24.58
N LEU A 136 -1.69 -5.89 -23.83
CA LEU A 136 -1.72 -5.89 -22.37
C LEU A 136 -0.87 -4.73 -21.86
N THR A 137 -1.47 -3.83 -21.11
CA THR A 137 -0.75 -2.80 -20.35
C THR A 137 -0.79 -3.13 -18.87
N THR A 138 0.36 -3.00 -18.23
CA THR A 138 0.55 -3.22 -16.81
C THR A 138 0.43 -1.90 -16.05
N TYR A 139 -0.27 -1.94 -14.92
CA TYR A 139 -0.56 -0.79 -14.08
C TYR A 139 -0.14 -1.04 -12.64
N LEU A 140 0.35 0.01 -11.98
CA LEU A 140 0.55 0.06 -10.54
C LEU A 140 -0.64 0.77 -9.89
N SER A 141 -1.19 0.21 -8.81
CA SER A 141 -2.13 0.91 -7.94
C SER A 141 -1.80 0.66 -6.49
N VAL A 142 -2.23 1.60 -5.65
CA VAL A 142 -2.36 1.39 -4.21
C VAL A 142 -3.81 1.04 -3.89
N VAL A 143 -3.99 0.22 -2.87
CA VAL A 143 -5.28 -0.15 -2.32
C VAL A 143 -5.24 0.12 -0.82
N LEU A 144 -5.99 1.13 -0.39
CA LEU A 144 -6.04 1.56 1.00
C LEU A 144 -7.03 0.71 1.80
N ASP A 145 -6.74 0.48 3.08
CA ASP A 145 -7.68 -0.13 4.03
C ASP A 145 -8.50 0.95 4.76
N ILE A 146 -9.63 1.35 4.17
CA ILE A 146 -10.53 2.32 4.79
C ILE A 146 -11.63 1.55 5.53
N ASP A 147 -11.50 1.55 6.85
CA ASP A 147 -12.39 0.87 7.81
C ASP A 147 -12.68 -0.60 7.49
N GLY A 148 -11.67 -1.34 7.05
CA GLY A 148 -11.74 -2.76 6.70
C GLY A 148 -12.08 -3.00 5.22
N ALA A 149 -12.43 -1.96 4.47
CA ALA A 149 -12.77 -2.00 3.06
C ALA A 149 -11.57 -1.61 2.18
N ALA A 150 -11.33 -2.41 1.15
CA ALA A 150 -10.29 -2.16 0.16
C ALA A 150 -10.72 -1.07 -0.83
N GLN A 151 -10.02 0.07 -0.84
CA GLN A 151 -10.26 1.16 -1.78
C GLN A 151 -9.04 1.36 -2.69
N ALA A 152 -9.15 0.91 -3.94
CA ALA A 152 -8.14 1.17 -4.96
C ALA A 152 -8.18 2.63 -5.40
N ILE A 153 -7.01 3.20 -5.66
CA ILE A 153 -6.86 4.57 -6.16
C ILE A 153 -6.60 4.59 -7.67
N THR A 154 -6.48 5.78 -8.26
CA THR A 154 -6.17 5.91 -9.68
C THR A 154 -4.81 5.27 -9.98
N PRO A 155 -4.73 4.31 -10.92
CA PRO A 155 -3.48 3.63 -11.23
C PRO A 155 -2.58 4.47 -12.12
N VAL A 156 -1.28 4.14 -12.11
CA VAL A 156 -0.30 4.63 -13.08
C VAL A 156 0.12 3.50 -14.02
N ALA A 157 0.18 3.79 -15.31
CA ALA A 157 0.69 2.85 -16.31
C ALA A 157 2.19 2.64 -16.12
N LEU A 158 2.61 1.38 -16.00
CA LEU A 158 4.01 0.99 -16.03
C LEU A 158 4.47 0.65 -17.46
N GLY A 159 3.53 0.43 -18.38
CA GLY A 159 3.80 0.12 -19.78
C GLY A 159 3.41 -1.30 -20.16
N GLU A 160 3.81 -1.73 -21.35
CA GLU A 160 3.53 -3.09 -21.84
C GLU A 160 4.60 -4.08 -21.39
N ARG A 161 4.18 -5.27 -20.93
CA ARG A 161 5.07 -6.42 -20.67
C ARG A 161 6.31 -6.07 -19.82
N ILE A 162 6.08 -5.43 -18.68
CA ILE A 162 7.19 -5.08 -17.77
C ILE A 162 7.83 -6.34 -17.18
N MET A 163 9.11 -6.24 -16.83
CA MET A 163 9.81 -7.20 -15.99
C MET A 163 10.24 -6.50 -14.71
N LEU A 164 9.98 -7.10 -13.55
CA LEU A 164 10.44 -6.56 -12.27
C LEU A 164 11.86 -7.04 -11.97
N ASN A 165 12.68 -6.17 -11.40
CA ASN A 165 14.00 -6.48 -10.86
C ASN A 165 13.95 -6.52 -9.33
N GLY A 166 13.07 -7.37 -8.79
CA GLY A 166 12.87 -7.52 -7.34
C GLY A 166 11.46 -7.14 -6.88
N PRO A 167 11.20 -7.16 -5.56
CA PRO A 167 9.89 -6.85 -4.99
C PRO A 167 9.52 -5.38 -5.13
N ILE A 168 8.22 -5.11 -5.26
CA ILE A 168 7.67 -3.79 -4.94
C ILE A 168 7.93 -3.52 -3.44
N VAL A 169 8.40 -2.31 -3.13
CA VAL A 169 8.70 -1.90 -1.76
C VAL A 169 7.84 -0.70 -1.39
N ILE A 170 7.12 -0.80 -0.27
CA ILE A 170 6.47 0.36 0.37
C ILE A 170 7.47 0.97 1.35
N SER A 171 7.73 2.26 1.22
CA SER A 171 8.60 3.00 2.14
C SER A 171 8.33 4.49 2.08
N ASN A 172 8.41 5.17 3.23
CA ASN A 172 8.26 6.63 3.34
C ASN A 172 6.98 7.18 2.68
N GLY A 173 5.85 6.47 2.85
CA GLY A 173 4.56 6.87 2.28
C GLY A 173 4.48 6.79 0.75
N GLY A 174 5.35 6.00 0.13
CA GLY A 174 5.36 5.77 -1.31
C GLY A 174 5.73 4.35 -1.68
N VAL A 175 5.69 4.10 -2.98
CA VAL A 175 5.91 2.79 -3.59
C VAL A 175 7.12 2.87 -4.51
N ARG A 176 8.11 2.01 -4.29
CA ARG A 176 9.25 1.83 -5.19
C ARG A 176 9.06 0.60 -6.05
N VAL A 177 9.27 0.75 -7.36
CA VAL A 177 9.22 -0.32 -8.34
C VAL A 177 10.54 -0.35 -9.11
N SER A 178 11.25 -1.47 -9.03
CA SER A 178 12.46 -1.72 -9.82
C SER A 178 12.07 -2.50 -11.07
N ARG A 179 12.29 -1.93 -12.27
CA ARG A 179 11.96 -2.55 -13.55
C ARG A 179 13.22 -2.88 -14.34
N LEU A 180 13.29 -4.09 -14.88
CA LEU A 180 14.35 -4.51 -15.78
C LEU A 180 13.99 -4.14 -17.22
N THR A 181 14.90 -3.44 -17.89
CA THR A 181 14.84 -3.18 -19.34
C THR A 181 15.91 -3.98 -20.07
N ALA A 182 16.01 -3.83 -21.38
CA ALA A 182 17.05 -4.48 -22.17
C ALA A 182 18.47 -3.98 -21.82
N THR A 183 18.60 -2.75 -21.30
CA THR A 183 19.89 -2.08 -21.12
C THR A 183 20.22 -1.77 -19.67
N GLU A 184 19.21 -1.57 -18.81
CA GLU A 184 19.40 -1.12 -17.44
C GLU A 184 18.24 -1.51 -16.51
N VAL A 185 18.45 -1.27 -15.22
CA VAL A 185 17.42 -1.32 -14.19
C VAL A 185 16.92 0.10 -13.96
N LEU A 186 15.61 0.31 -14.11
CA LEU A 186 14.94 1.57 -13.81
C LEU A 186 14.35 1.49 -12.40
N GLU A 187 14.77 2.39 -11.51
CA GLU A 187 14.20 2.52 -10.17
C GLU A 187 13.19 3.67 -10.16
N GLU A 188 11.91 3.34 -10.02
CA GLU A 188 10.84 4.34 -10.04
C GLU A 188 10.21 4.46 -8.66
N PHE A 189 10.02 5.69 -8.21
CA PHE A 189 9.33 5.98 -6.96
C PHE A 189 8.02 6.71 -7.22
N TYR A 190 6.96 6.24 -6.57
CA TYR A 190 5.61 6.78 -6.68
C TYR A 190 5.16 7.27 -5.31
N SER A 191 4.91 8.56 -5.17
CA SER A 191 4.31 9.12 -3.96
C SER A 191 2.79 9.05 -4.04
N PHE A 192 2.17 8.76 -2.91
CA PHE A 192 0.73 8.85 -2.75
C PHE A 192 0.33 10.28 -2.34
N SER A 193 -0.58 10.91 -3.10
CA SER A 193 -1.13 12.23 -2.77
C SER A 193 -2.54 12.39 -3.37
N ASP A 194 -3.49 12.89 -2.58
CA ASP A 194 -4.85 13.22 -3.02
C ASP A 194 -5.53 12.11 -3.86
N SER A 195 -5.44 10.87 -3.40
CA SER A 195 -6.00 9.69 -4.09
C SER A 195 -5.37 9.38 -5.46
N ASN A 196 -4.15 9.85 -5.72
CA ASN A 196 -3.40 9.56 -6.94
C ASN A 196 -1.99 9.09 -6.62
N LEU A 197 -1.42 8.29 -7.54
CA LEU A 197 0.01 8.01 -7.58
C LEU A 197 0.69 9.01 -8.50
N LEU A 198 1.70 9.68 -7.97
CA LEU A 198 2.54 10.58 -8.74
C LEU A 198 3.94 9.97 -8.83
N LYS A 199 4.40 9.73 -10.06
CA LYS A 199 5.80 9.36 -10.28
C LYS A 199 6.66 10.56 -9.90
N LEU A 200 7.57 10.37 -8.95
CA LEU A 200 8.58 11.37 -8.66
C LEU A 200 9.66 11.25 -9.75
N GLU A 201 9.98 12.37 -10.39
CA GLU A 201 11.22 12.43 -11.17
C GLU A 201 12.37 12.13 -10.19
N GLU A 202 13.27 11.24 -10.59
CA GLU A 202 14.36 10.75 -9.74
C GLU A 202 14.96 11.91 -8.94
N SER A 203 15.05 11.72 -7.61
CA SER A 203 15.91 12.63 -6.84
C SER A 203 17.32 12.45 -7.39
N PRO A 204 17.97 13.52 -7.89
CA PRO A 204 19.34 13.44 -8.40
C PRO A 204 20.32 12.95 -7.34
#